data_AF-A0A9W6ZTL4-F1
#
_entry.id   AF-A0A9W6ZTL4-F1
#
_cell.length_a   1.000
_cell.length_b   1.000
_cell.length_c   1.000
_cell.angle_alpha   90.00
_cell.angle_beta   90.00
_cell.angle_gamma   90.00
#
_symmetry.space_group_name_H-M   'P 1'
#
loop_
_entity.id
_entity.type
_entity.pdbx_description
1 polymer ?
#
loop_
_entity_poly.entity_id
_entity_poly.type
_entity_poly.pdbx_seq_one_letter_code
_entity_poly.pdbx_strand_id
1 'polypeptide(L)'
;MFESFSSRTGRGESRLAAASRFCLDLASRGELDPSQIHVCADEGDEAVRKVRGRVVAFDSEYSAERNNLECAALTNSEKPHKVEGGSFFYPFKIPVMRTLLRSYLSGVEWGKQGTVYKVGFNMEHGYSKRAAQYLAERWSGRFDVTFGDSLVTLQEDNGAFDVVFIDGGHTEEIAYSDIINLRTNTLSSPGPRLVIMDDVNQDEVGEAWDRARKEGIVEEIGNSYEDAFYDNARTARSSLAYGIYL
;
A
#
# COMPACT_ATOMS: atom_id res chain seq x y z
N MET A 1 26.88 -5.15 15.99
CA MET A 1 26.00 -4.57 17.04
C MET A 1 24.55 -4.48 16.57
N PHE A 2 24.27 -3.88 15.41
CA PHE A 2 22.89 -3.60 14.98
C PHE A 2 22.15 -4.73 14.23
N GLU A 3 22.81 -5.82 13.84
CA GLU A 3 22.13 -6.96 13.20
C GLU A 3 21.09 -7.61 14.13
N SER A 4 21.41 -7.79 15.41
CA SER A 4 20.46 -8.30 16.42
C SER A 4 19.37 -7.29 16.79
N PHE A 5 19.63 -5.99 16.60
CA PHE A 5 18.71 -4.89 16.94
C PHE A 5 17.51 -4.82 15.99
N SER A 6 17.70 -5.12 14.70
CA SER A 6 16.63 -5.10 13.69
C SER A 6 15.40 -5.96 14.04
N SER A 7 15.60 -7.03 14.83
CA SER A 7 14.56 -7.94 15.31
C SER A 7 13.77 -7.45 16.54
N ARG A 8 14.19 -6.34 17.17
CA ARG A 8 13.68 -5.84 18.47
C ARG A 8 12.91 -4.52 18.39
N THR A 9 12.47 -4.16 17.19
CA THR A 9 11.66 -2.96 16.96
C THR A 9 10.21 -3.25 17.34
N GLY A 10 9.58 -2.36 18.13
CA GLY A 10 8.16 -2.47 18.47
C GLY A 10 7.29 -2.28 17.23
N ARG A 11 6.08 -2.88 17.19
CA ARG A 11 5.11 -2.58 16.13
C ARG A 11 4.73 -1.10 16.19
N GLY A 12 4.91 -0.38 15.08
CA GLY A 12 4.57 1.06 14.98
C GLY A 12 5.60 2.01 15.60
N GLU A 13 6.75 1.52 16.04
CA GLU A 13 7.87 2.36 16.52
C GLU A 13 8.71 2.84 15.33
N SER A 14 8.93 4.15 15.20
CA SER A 14 9.79 4.70 14.13
C SER A 14 11.23 4.21 14.27
N ARG A 15 11.96 4.11 13.16
CA ARG A 15 13.37 3.64 13.18
C ARG A 15 14.26 4.46 14.10
N LEU A 16 14.12 5.78 14.07
CA LEU A 16 14.89 6.69 14.90
C LEU A 16 14.52 6.52 16.39
N ALA A 17 13.24 6.33 16.70
CA ALA A 17 12.81 6.04 18.07
C ALA A 17 13.37 4.70 18.56
N ALA A 18 13.31 3.66 17.73
CA ALA A 18 13.89 2.36 18.05
C ALA A 18 15.42 2.45 18.24
N ALA A 19 16.12 3.17 17.36
CA ALA A 19 17.58 3.34 17.41
C ALA A 19 17.98 4.13 18.64
N SER A 20 17.27 5.23 18.93
CA SER A 20 17.46 6.04 20.13
C SER A 20 17.23 5.23 21.39
N ARG A 21 16.14 4.44 21.46
CA ARG A 21 15.85 3.56 22.61
C ARG A 21 16.94 2.52 22.82
N PHE A 22 17.44 1.90 21.75
CA PHE A 22 18.53 0.93 21.83
C PHE A 22 19.83 1.56 22.32
N CYS A 23 20.19 2.74 21.82
CA CYS A 23 21.39 3.46 22.26
C CYS A 23 21.28 3.96 23.70
N LEU A 24 20.09 4.41 24.12
CA LEU A 24 19.80 4.74 25.53
C LEU A 24 19.94 3.52 26.43
N ASP A 25 19.47 2.35 25.98
CA ASP A 25 19.61 1.10 26.72
C ASP A 25 21.09 0.69 26.85
N LEU A 26 21.89 0.79 25.79
CA LEU A 26 23.35 0.56 25.85
C LEU A 26 24.04 1.53 26.83
N ALA A 27 23.68 2.81 26.79
CA ALA A 27 24.25 3.81 27.69
C ALA A 27 23.88 3.53 29.16
N SER A 28 22.64 3.11 29.42
CA SER A 28 22.19 2.77 30.78
C SER A 28 22.91 1.54 31.35
N ARG A 29 23.39 0.64 30.49
CA ARG A 29 24.21 -0.52 30.84
C ARG A 29 25.70 -0.21 30.93
N GLY A 30 26.12 1.03 30.66
CA GLY A 30 27.53 1.44 30.63
C GLY A 30 28.30 0.87 29.42
N GLU A 31 27.58 0.40 28.40
CA GLU A 31 28.15 -0.17 27.16
C GLU A 31 28.36 0.89 26.07
N LEU A 32 27.83 2.10 26.27
CA LEU A 32 27.97 3.25 25.38
C LEU A 32 28.20 4.51 26.22
N ASP A 33 29.16 5.34 25.81
CA ASP A 33 29.35 6.67 26.41
C ASP A 33 28.11 7.54 26.13
N PRO A 34 27.49 8.19 27.14
CA PRO A 34 26.33 9.05 26.94
C PRO A 34 26.53 10.15 25.87
N SER A 35 27.76 10.64 25.69
CA SER A 35 28.09 11.63 24.64
C SER A 35 27.98 11.07 23.22
N GLN A 36 28.01 9.74 23.06
CA GLN A 36 27.95 9.05 21.77
C GLN A 36 26.54 8.59 21.38
N ILE A 37 25.52 8.88 22.20
CA ILE A 37 24.13 8.44 21.96
C ILE A 37 23.62 8.92 20.59
N HIS A 38 23.91 10.17 20.20
CA HIS A 38 23.49 10.71 18.90
C HIS A 38 24.12 9.97 17.72
N VAL A 39 25.43 9.73 17.77
CA VAL A 39 26.15 8.98 16.71
C VAL A 39 25.65 7.54 16.64
N CYS A 40 25.42 6.90 17.79
CA CYS A 40 24.85 5.55 17.85
C CYS A 40 23.44 5.50 17.23
N ALA A 41 22.60 6.51 17.49
CA ALA A 41 21.25 6.57 16.95
C ALA A 41 21.26 6.68 15.41
N ASP A 42 22.15 7.50 14.86
CA ASP A 42 22.34 7.65 13.41
C ASP A 42 22.83 6.35 12.75
N GLU A 43 23.83 5.68 13.35
CA GLU A 43 24.33 4.39 12.86
C GLU A 43 23.27 3.28 12.97
N GLY A 44 22.49 3.29 14.05
CA GLY A 44 21.38 2.37 14.28
C GLY A 44 20.25 2.55 13.27
N ASP A 45 19.92 3.80 12.92
CA ASP A 45 18.95 4.11 11.86
C ASP A 45 19.38 3.52 10.51
N GLU A 46 20.63 3.75 10.11
CA GLU A 46 21.21 3.26 8.86
C GLU A 46 21.27 1.72 8.81
N ALA A 47 21.57 1.08 9.94
CA ALA A 47 21.58 -0.38 10.03
C ALA A 47 20.17 -0.98 9.90
N VAL A 48 19.16 -0.41 10.57
CA VAL A 48 17.76 -0.84 10.41
C VAL A 48 17.27 -0.61 9.00
N ARG A 49 17.69 0.49 8.34
CA ARG A 49 17.42 0.76 6.93
C ARG A 49 17.85 -0.39 6.04
N LYS A 50 19.11 -0.82 6.19
CA LYS A 50 19.71 -1.88 5.37
C LYS A 50 19.03 -3.23 5.59
N VAL A 51 18.61 -3.54 6.81
CA VAL A 51 17.93 -4.81 7.11
C VAL A 51 16.49 -4.79 6.62
N ARG A 52 15.69 -3.79 6.98
CA ARG A 52 14.28 -3.69 6.56
C ARG A 52 14.15 -3.55 5.04
N GLY A 53 15.03 -2.78 4.40
CA GLY A 53 15.09 -2.67 2.95
C GLY A 53 15.44 -3.98 2.23
N ARG A 54 16.18 -4.90 2.87
CA ARG A 54 16.48 -6.23 2.32
C ARG A 54 15.29 -7.18 2.41
N VAL A 55 14.56 -7.21 3.53
CA VAL A 55 13.46 -8.18 3.74
C VAL A 55 12.37 -8.07 2.67
N VAL A 56 12.17 -6.88 2.12
CA VAL A 56 11.18 -6.62 1.07
C VAL A 56 11.69 -6.96 -0.34
N ALA A 57 13.00 -6.96 -0.56
CA ALA A 57 13.63 -7.07 -1.89
C ALA A 57 14.00 -8.50 -2.33
N PHE A 58 13.83 -9.52 -1.48
CA PHE A 58 14.37 -10.88 -1.73
C PHE A 58 13.35 -11.97 -2.07
N ASP A 59 12.09 -11.65 -2.33
CA ASP A 59 11.19 -12.61 -2.98
C ASP A 59 11.51 -12.63 -4.49
N SER A 60 12.20 -13.68 -4.96
CA SER A 60 12.69 -13.79 -6.33
C SER A 60 11.56 -13.95 -7.34
N GLU A 61 10.46 -14.60 -6.95
CA GLU A 61 9.26 -14.70 -7.79
C GLU A 61 8.60 -13.33 -7.92
N TYR A 62 8.53 -12.58 -6.82
CA TYR A 62 8.02 -11.21 -6.82
C TYR A 62 8.85 -10.26 -7.70
N SER A 63 10.16 -10.32 -7.57
CA SER A 63 11.06 -9.47 -8.36
C SER A 63 10.91 -9.74 -9.86
N ALA A 64 10.74 -11.01 -10.24
CA ALA A 64 10.47 -11.39 -11.63
C ALA A 64 9.12 -10.87 -12.12
N GLU A 65 8.06 -11.03 -11.33
CA GLU A 65 6.71 -10.59 -11.70
C GLU A 65 6.61 -9.07 -11.84
N ARG A 66 7.19 -8.32 -10.89
CA ARG A 66 7.29 -6.85 -10.98
C ARG A 66 8.01 -6.44 -12.26
N ASN A 67 9.17 -7.05 -12.54
CA ASN A 67 9.93 -6.73 -13.74
C ASN A 67 9.14 -7.06 -15.02
N ASN A 68 8.38 -8.17 -15.05
CA ASN A 68 7.54 -8.52 -16.19
C ASN A 68 6.42 -7.48 -16.43
N LEU A 69 5.76 -7.03 -15.35
CA LEU A 69 4.74 -5.98 -15.40
C LEU A 69 5.32 -4.64 -15.84
N GLU A 70 6.46 -4.23 -15.28
CA GLU A 70 7.19 -3.03 -15.69
C GLU A 70 7.59 -3.11 -17.16
N CYS A 71 8.14 -4.23 -17.61
CA CYS A 71 8.47 -4.45 -19.03
C CYS A 71 7.23 -4.34 -19.92
N ALA A 72 6.12 -4.99 -19.56
CA ALA A 72 4.87 -4.90 -20.32
C ALA A 72 4.32 -3.47 -20.39
N ALA A 73 4.39 -2.74 -19.27
CA ALA A 73 3.97 -1.34 -19.17
C ALA A 73 4.87 -0.37 -19.98
N LEU A 74 6.17 -0.68 -20.09
CA LEU A 74 7.19 0.18 -20.71
C LEU A 74 7.46 -0.12 -22.18
N THR A 75 7.11 -1.31 -22.69
CA THR A 75 7.28 -1.63 -24.11
C THR A 75 6.47 -0.68 -24.99
N ASN A 76 7.18 0.24 -25.67
CA ASN A 76 6.69 1.25 -26.61
C ASN A 76 5.99 2.50 -26.03
N SER A 77 6.29 2.94 -24.81
CA SER A 77 5.91 4.32 -24.46
C SER A 77 6.76 5.29 -25.29
N GLU A 78 6.13 6.23 -26.01
CA GLU A 78 6.82 7.27 -26.79
C GLU A 78 7.74 8.15 -25.92
N LYS A 79 7.65 8.01 -24.58
CA LYS A 79 8.51 8.62 -23.58
C LYS A 79 8.87 7.57 -22.51
N PRO A 80 9.95 6.80 -22.67
CA PRO A 80 10.36 5.69 -21.78
C PRO A 80 10.77 6.10 -20.35
N HIS A 81 10.54 7.34 -19.93
CA HIS A 81 11.13 7.91 -18.72
C HIS A 81 10.13 8.45 -17.69
N LYS A 82 8.82 8.29 -17.89
CA LYS A 82 7.82 8.72 -16.91
C LYS A 82 6.71 7.68 -16.77
N VAL A 83 7.04 6.57 -16.12
CA VAL A 83 6.02 5.82 -15.39
C VAL A 83 6.07 6.39 -13.98
N GLU A 84 5.12 7.26 -13.64
CA GLU A 84 4.99 7.79 -12.29
C GLU A 84 4.40 6.72 -11.37
N GLY A 85 5.10 6.47 -10.26
CA GLY A 85 4.52 6.49 -8.92
C GLY A 85 3.57 5.38 -8.47
N GLY A 86 3.20 4.40 -9.29
CA GLY A 86 2.24 3.36 -8.87
C GLY A 86 2.74 2.44 -7.75
N SER A 87 1.82 1.67 -7.17
CA SER A 87 2.05 0.69 -6.08
C SER A 87 3.26 -0.25 -6.24
N PHE A 88 3.77 -0.45 -7.46
CA PHE A 88 4.94 -1.29 -7.78
C PHE A 88 6.29 -0.61 -7.54
N PHE A 89 6.34 0.72 -7.48
CA PHE A 89 7.58 1.48 -7.23
C PHE A 89 7.97 1.51 -5.77
N TYR A 90 7.02 1.28 -4.86
CA TYR A 90 7.24 1.26 -3.43
C TYR A 90 7.24 -0.18 -2.93
N PRO A 91 8.43 -0.79 -2.70
CA PRO A 91 8.53 -2.22 -2.47
C PRO A 91 7.69 -2.70 -1.26
N PHE A 92 7.42 -1.82 -0.29
CA PHE A 92 6.67 -2.17 0.92
C PHE A 92 5.17 -2.43 0.68
N LYS A 93 4.55 -1.83 -0.34
CA LYS A 93 3.10 -1.92 -0.56
C LYS A 93 2.66 -3.36 -0.82
N ILE A 94 3.43 -4.13 -1.58
CA ILE A 94 3.06 -5.50 -1.95
C ILE A 94 3.13 -6.49 -0.77
N PRO A 95 4.19 -6.52 0.05
CA PRO A 95 4.20 -7.27 1.31
C PRO A 95 3.08 -6.87 2.28
N VAL A 96 2.77 -5.57 2.37
CA VAL A 96 1.65 -5.07 3.19
C VAL A 96 0.33 -5.61 2.67
N MET A 97 0.02 -5.41 1.39
CA MET A 97 -1.21 -5.93 0.76
C MET A 97 -1.30 -7.45 0.90
N ARG A 98 -0.21 -8.20 0.66
CA ARG A 98 -0.17 -9.65 0.85
C ARG A 98 -0.50 -10.04 2.29
N THR A 99 0.02 -9.32 3.28
CA THR A 99 -0.23 -9.60 4.70
C THR A 99 -1.66 -9.27 5.10
N LEU A 100 -2.18 -8.12 4.65
CA LEU A 100 -3.56 -7.70 4.86
C LEU A 100 -4.52 -8.72 4.24
N LEU A 101 -4.36 -9.01 2.95
CA LEU A 101 -5.19 -9.98 2.23
C LEU A 101 -5.07 -11.38 2.83
N ARG A 102 -3.89 -11.84 3.25
CA ARG A 102 -3.76 -13.15 3.93
C ARG A 102 -4.50 -13.18 5.26
N SER A 103 -4.39 -12.14 6.07
CA SER A 103 -5.08 -12.06 7.36
C SER A 103 -6.59 -11.96 7.18
N TYR A 104 -7.01 -11.31 6.10
CA TYR A 104 -8.41 -11.12 5.75
C TYR A 104 -9.04 -12.38 5.12
N LEU A 105 -8.31 -13.05 4.24
CA LEU A 105 -8.75 -14.27 3.56
C LEU A 105 -8.52 -15.55 4.38
N SER A 106 -7.71 -15.53 5.44
CA SER A 106 -7.54 -16.70 6.33
C SER A 106 -8.78 -17.01 7.17
N GLY A 107 -9.73 -16.06 7.26
CA GLY A 107 -11.09 -16.29 7.77
C GLY A 107 -12.06 -16.86 6.71
N VAL A 108 -11.62 -17.03 5.46
CA VAL A 108 -12.40 -17.58 4.34
C VAL A 108 -11.85 -18.97 4.03
N GLU A 109 -12.72 -19.99 4.00
CA GLU A 109 -12.30 -21.35 3.64
C GLU A 109 -11.64 -21.37 2.25
N TRP A 110 -10.37 -21.77 2.20
CA TRP A 110 -9.62 -21.98 0.96
C TRP A 110 -10.33 -23.04 0.11
N GLY A 111 -10.92 -22.62 -1.02
CA GLY A 111 -11.67 -23.52 -1.91
C GLY A 111 -12.93 -22.88 -2.51
N LYS A 112 -13.46 -21.80 -1.93
CA LYS A 112 -14.36 -20.91 -2.67
C LYS A 112 -13.52 -20.03 -3.59
N GLN A 113 -13.75 -20.13 -4.89
CA GLN A 113 -13.21 -19.18 -5.87
C GLN A 113 -13.69 -17.77 -5.49
N GLY A 114 -12.84 -16.98 -4.86
CA GLY A 114 -13.02 -15.53 -4.81
C GLY A 114 -12.77 -14.97 -6.21
N THR A 115 -13.72 -14.23 -6.75
CA THR A 115 -13.50 -13.47 -7.97
C THR A 115 -12.78 -12.18 -7.58
N VAL A 116 -11.57 -11.99 -8.10
CA VAL A 116 -10.84 -10.72 -7.91
C VAL A 116 -11.34 -9.76 -8.97
N TYR A 117 -12.20 -8.84 -8.58
CA TYR A 117 -12.56 -7.70 -9.41
C TYR A 117 -11.56 -6.59 -9.15
N LYS A 118 -10.66 -6.32 -10.11
CA LYS A 118 -9.84 -5.11 -10.07
C LYS A 118 -10.55 -4.07 -10.91
N VAL A 119 -11.18 -3.10 -10.26
CA VAL A 119 -11.70 -1.94 -10.98
C VAL A 119 -10.69 -0.81 -10.85
N GLY A 120 -10.04 -0.47 -11.96
CA GLY A 120 -9.03 0.57 -12.03
C GLY A 120 -9.59 1.76 -12.77
N PHE A 121 -9.73 2.89 -12.09
CA PHE A 121 -10.32 4.09 -12.67
C PHE A 121 -9.27 5.12 -13.03
N ASN A 122 -9.57 5.94 -14.05
CA ASN A 122 -8.68 6.98 -14.54
C ASN A 122 -7.35 6.46 -15.14
N MET A 123 -7.41 5.27 -15.75
CA MET A 123 -6.28 4.57 -16.38
C MET A 123 -6.10 4.96 -17.87
N GLU A 124 -6.20 6.24 -18.21
CA GLU A 124 -6.08 6.70 -19.60
C GLU A 124 -4.65 6.64 -20.15
N HIS A 125 -3.67 6.39 -19.28
CA HIS A 125 -2.28 6.25 -19.69
C HIS A 125 -2.05 4.98 -20.52
N GLY A 126 -1.23 5.10 -21.57
CA GLY A 126 -0.93 3.97 -22.48
C GLY A 126 -0.34 2.74 -21.77
N TYR A 127 0.39 2.95 -20.66
CA TYR A 127 0.97 1.85 -19.88
C TYR A 127 -0.11 1.01 -19.17
N SER A 128 -1.21 1.63 -18.75
CA SER A 128 -2.27 0.95 -18.00
C SER A 128 -3.02 -0.07 -18.86
N LYS A 129 -3.27 0.27 -20.14
CA LYS A 129 -3.89 -0.64 -21.11
C LYS A 129 -3.02 -1.87 -21.36
N ARG A 130 -1.69 -1.70 -21.42
CA ARG A 130 -0.74 -2.80 -21.62
C ARG A 130 -0.61 -3.67 -20.39
N ALA A 131 -0.52 -3.06 -19.21
CA ALA A 131 -0.54 -3.80 -17.95
C ALA A 131 -1.83 -4.63 -17.84
N ALA A 132 -2.99 -4.04 -18.14
CA ALA A 132 -4.26 -4.76 -18.15
C ALA A 132 -4.29 -5.94 -19.14
N GLN A 133 -3.76 -5.76 -20.36
CA GLN A 133 -3.64 -6.85 -21.33
C GLN A 133 -2.79 -8.00 -20.78
N TYR A 134 -1.62 -7.70 -20.22
CA TYR A 134 -0.76 -8.70 -19.60
C TYR A 134 -1.47 -9.46 -18.47
N LEU A 135 -2.16 -8.73 -17.58
CA LEU A 135 -2.92 -9.33 -16.48
C LEU A 135 -4.05 -10.23 -17.03
N ALA A 136 -4.79 -9.78 -18.04
CA ALA A 136 -5.87 -10.56 -18.66
C ALA A 136 -5.37 -11.87 -19.30
N GLU A 137 -4.22 -11.83 -19.98
CA GLU A 137 -3.60 -13.03 -20.56
C GLU A 137 -3.09 -13.98 -19.46
N ARG A 138 -2.46 -13.43 -18.42
CA ARG A 138 -1.84 -14.19 -17.32
C ARG A 138 -2.86 -14.88 -16.41
N TRP A 139 -4.01 -14.24 -16.20
CA TRP A 139 -5.09 -14.69 -15.32
C TRP A 139 -6.43 -14.72 -16.04
N SER A 140 -6.45 -15.36 -17.22
CA SER A 140 -7.65 -15.50 -18.05
C SER A 140 -8.87 -15.98 -17.26
N GLY A 141 -10.01 -15.31 -17.46
CA GLY A 141 -11.28 -15.58 -16.78
C GLY A 141 -11.34 -15.14 -15.32
N ARG A 142 -10.29 -14.50 -14.79
CA ARG A 142 -10.22 -14.01 -13.40
C ARG A 142 -9.84 -12.53 -13.29
N PHE A 143 -9.71 -11.85 -14.42
CA PHE A 143 -9.35 -10.45 -14.49
C PHE A 143 -10.29 -9.75 -15.46
N ASP A 144 -10.90 -8.67 -14.98
CA ASP A 144 -11.71 -7.77 -15.78
C ASP A 144 -11.21 -6.34 -15.55
N VAL A 145 -11.44 -5.46 -16.52
CA VAL A 145 -10.99 -4.07 -16.47
C VAL A 145 -11.99 -3.15 -17.15
N THR A 146 -12.43 -2.14 -16.41
CA THR A 146 -13.22 -1.03 -16.94
C THR A 146 -12.29 0.17 -17.14
N PHE A 147 -12.25 0.72 -18.35
CA PHE A 147 -11.49 1.94 -18.64
C PHE A 147 -12.43 3.14 -18.73
N GLY A 148 -12.11 4.22 -18.02
CA GLY A 148 -12.82 5.50 -18.09
C GLY A 148 -12.62 6.34 -16.85
N ASP A 149 -13.32 7.48 -16.81
CA ASP A 149 -13.46 8.35 -15.64
C ASP A 149 -14.24 7.62 -14.53
N SER A 150 -13.70 7.55 -13.30
CA SER A 150 -14.39 6.93 -12.18
C SER A 150 -15.70 7.62 -11.85
N LEU A 151 -15.80 8.94 -12.03
CA LEU A 151 -17.02 9.68 -11.71
C LEU A 151 -18.22 9.20 -12.53
N VAL A 152 -17.95 8.59 -13.70
CA VAL A 152 -18.98 8.00 -14.56
C VAL A 152 -19.04 6.49 -14.35
N THR A 153 -17.91 5.81 -14.54
CA THR A 153 -17.87 4.35 -14.63
C THR A 153 -18.23 3.64 -13.33
N LEU A 154 -17.91 4.22 -12.16
CA LEU A 154 -18.30 3.64 -10.88
C LEU A 154 -19.79 3.78 -10.58
N GLN A 155 -20.45 4.82 -11.08
CA GLN A 155 -21.87 5.03 -10.85
C GLN A 155 -22.72 3.99 -11.62
N GLU A 156 -22.20 3.50 -12.74
CA GLU A 156 -22.86 2.49 -13.58
C GLU A 156 -22.50 1.05 -13.18
N ASP A 157 -21.49 0.87 -12.33
CA ASP A 157 -21.01 -0.44 -11.87
C ASP A 157 -21.97 -1.02 -10.82
N ASN A 158 -22.53 -2.19 -11.11
CA ASN A 158 -23.44 -2.91 -10.20
C ASN A 158 -22.77 -4.17 -9.62
N GLY A 159 -21.44 -4.21 -9.59
CA GLY A 159 -20.64 -5.29 -9.05
C GLY A 159 -20.78 -5.44 -7.53
N ALA A 160 -20.38 -6.61 -7.04
CA ALA A 160 -20.24 -6.87 -5.62
C ALA A 160 -18.78 -7.23 -5.33
N PHE A 161 -18.17 -6.54 -4.36
CA PHE A 161 -16.75 -6.66 -4.07
C PHE A 161 -16.52 -7.10 -2.62
N ASP A 162 -15.55 -7.99 -2.39
CA ASP A 162 -15.13 -8.38 -1.04
C ASP A 162 -13.93 -7.56 -0.51
N VAL A 163 -13.17 -6.99 -1.45
CA VAL A 163 -12.02 -6.11 -1.17
C VAL A 163 -11.97 -5.05 -2.25
N VAL A 164 -11.77 -3.81 -1.83
CA VAL A 164 -11.56 -2.66 -2.70
C VAL A 164 -10.17 -2.08 -2.46
N PHE A 165 -9.46 -1.78 -3.54
CA PHE A 165 -8.19 -1.05 -3.53
C PHE A 165 -8.34 0.19 -4.42
N ILE A 166 -8.18 1.38 -3.86
CA ILE A 166 -8.39 2.67 -4.52
C ILE A 166 -7.02 3.33 -4.71
N ASP A 167 -6.66 3.58 -5.95
CA ASP A 167 -5.38 4.17 -6.39
C ASP A 167 -5.65 4.97 -7.67
N GLY A 168 -6.52 5.97 -7.54
CA GLY A 168 -7.03 6.75 -8.66
C GLY A 168 -7.66 8.04 -8.17
N GLY A 169 -7.49 9.13 -8.95
CA GLY A 169 -7.93 10.47 -8.59
C GLY A 169 -7.12 11.07 -7.43
N HIS A 170 -6.35 12.11 -7.70
CA HIS A 170 -5.56 12.81 -6.65
C HIS A 170 -6.18 14.14 -6.24
N THR A 171 -7.48 14.30 -6.44
CA THR A 171 -8.25 15.41 -5.87
C THR A 171 -9.20 14.88 -4.80
N GLU A 172 -9.55 15.71 -3.83
CA GLU A 172 -10.38 15.29 -2.70
C GLU A 172 -11.73 14.75 -3.20
N GLU A 173 -12.36 15.44 -4.15
CA GLU A 173 -13.69 15.09 -4.64
C GLU A 173 -13.72 13.77 -5.41
N ILE A 174 -12.70 13.48 -6.22
CA ILE A 174 -12.63 12.24 -6.99
C ILE A 174 -12.34 11.08 -6.03
N ALA A 175 -11.31 11.20 -5.18
CA ALA A 175 -10.97 10.18 -4.20
C ALA A 175 -12.16 9.87 -3.28
N TYR A 176 -12.87 10.91 -2.80
CA TYR A 176 -14.05 10.75 -1.97
C TYR A 176 -15.20 10.09 -2.72
N SER A 177 -15.46 10.49 -3.96
CA SER A 177 -16.47 9.86 -4.81
C SER A 177 -16.18 8.38 -5.03
N ASP A 178 -14.93 8.01 -5.24
CA ASP A 178 -14.52 6.61 -5.44
C ASP A 178 -14.79 5.79 -4.18
N ILE A 179 -14.45 6.32 -3.00
CA ILE A 179 -14.76 5.70 -1.70
C ILE A 179 -16.27 5.45 -1.56
N ILE A 180 -17.12 6.43 -1.89
CA ILE A 180 -18.58 6.34 -1.76
C ILE A 180 -19.19 5.34 -2.74
N ASN A 181 -18.82 5.43 -4.01
CA ASN A 181 -19.42 4.58 -5.04
C ASN A 181 -19.06 3.12 -4.81
N LEU A 182 -17.79 2.84 -4.49
CA LEU A 182 -17.31 1.48 -4.19
C LEU A 182 -17.87 0.92 -2.87
N ARG A 183 -18.24 1.78 -1.90
CA ARG A 183 -18.95 1.34 -0.70
C ARG A 183 -20.25 0.64 -1.06
N THR A 184 -21.07 1.22 -1.93
CA THR A 184 -22.37 0.66 -2.31
C THR A 184 -22.22 -0.75 -2.90
N ASN A 185 -21.23 -0.93 -3.76
CA ASN A 185 -20.91 -2.19 -4.41
C ASN A 185 -20.39 -3.22 -3.39
N THR A 186 -19.54 -2.78 -2.46
CA THR A 186 -18.99 -3.63 -1.39
C THR A 186 -20.06 -4.07 -0.39
N LEU A 187 -20.96 -3.18 0.01
CA LEU A 187 -22.05 -3.49 0.93
C LEU A 187 -23.08 -4.46 0.35
N SER A 188 -23.13 -4.58 -0.97
CA SER A 188 -23.95 -5.56 -1.67
C SER A 188 -23.35 -6.98 -1.62
N SER A 189 -22.07 -7.13 -1.25
CA SER A 189 -21.47 -8.44 -0.98
C SER A 189 -21.87 -8.96 0.41
N PRO A 190 -22.22 -10.25 0.57
CA PRO A 190 -22.38 -10.88 1.88
C PRO A 190 -21.02 -11.06 2.61
N GLY A 191 -19.93 -10.78 1.91
CA GLY A 191 -18.59 -10.99 2.36
C GLY A 191 -18.01 -9.85 3.19
N PRO A 192 -16.73 -10.01 3.55
CA PRO A 192 -15.95 -8.99 4.20
C PRO A 192 -15.94 -7.65 3.39
N ARG A 193 -15.77 -6.49 4.05
CA ARG A 193 -15.95 -5.14 3.45
C ARG A 193 -14.71 -4.23 3.49
N LEU A 194 -13.55 -4.78 3.16
CA LEU A 194 -12.24 -4.12 3.25
C LEU A 194 -12.07 -3.11 2.14
N VAL A 195 -11.66 -1.92 2.53
CA VAL A 195 -11.18 -0.88 1.64
C VAL A 195 -9.73 -0.57 1.98
N ILE A 196 -8.90 -0.44 0.94
CA ILE A 196 -7.51 0.00 1.01
C ILE A 196 -7.41 1.24 0.12
N MET A 197 -6.91 2.34 0.67
CA MET A 197 -6.70 3.59 -0.04
C MET A 197 -5.21 3.81 -0.21
N ASP A 198 -4.77 3.98 -1.45
CA ASP A 198 -3.40 4.37 -1.76
C ASP A 198 -3.18 5.87 -1.53
N ASP A 199 -1.92 6.25 -1.34
CA ASP A 199 -1.44 7.63 -1.35
C ASP A 199 -2.15 8.59 -0.38
N VAL A 200 -2.63 8.10 0.76
CA VAL A 200 -3.20 8.93 1.84
C VAL A 200 -2.23 9.95 2.45
N ASN A 201 -0.97 9.92 2.02
CA ASN A 201 0.05 10.92 2.30
C ASN A 201 -0.04 12.16 1.42
N GLN A 202 -0.75 12.08 0.30
CA GLN A 202 -1.08 13.26 -0.51
C GLN A 202 -2.24 13.99 0.17
N ASP A 203 -2.14 15.32 0.25
CA ASP A 203 -3.04 16.15 1.06
C ASP A 203 -4.51 15.89 0.70
N GLU A 204 -4.90 16.08 -0.57
CA GLU A 204 -6.27 15.92 -1.06
C GLU A 204 -6.80 14.48 -0.90
N VAL A 205 -5.98 13.49 -1.20
CA VAL A 205 -6.34 12.06 -1.12
C VAL A 205 -6.62 11.67 0.33
N GLY A 206 -5.75 12.09 1.24
CA GLY A 206 -5.97 11.79 2.62
C GLY A 206 -7.06 12.67 3.25
N GLU A 207 -7.30 13.90 2.79
CA GLU A 207 -8.47 14.69 3.18
C GLU A 207 -9.77 13.93 2.87
N ALA A 208 -9.87 13.33 1.68
CA ALA A 208 -10.99 12.45 1.31
C ALA A 208 -11.14 11.25 2.27
N TRP A 209 -10.03 10.61 2.64
CA TRP A 209 -10.03 9.50 3.60
C TRP A 209 -10.49 9.93 5.00
N ASP A 210 -9.96 11.03 5.51
CA ASP A 210 -10.34 11.57 6.84
C ASP A 210 -11.82 11.98 6.87
N ARG A 211 -12.30 12.56 5.77
CA ARG A 211 -13.71 12.87 5.58
C ARG A 211 -14.56 11.61 5.65
N ALA A 212 -14.22 10.56 4.90
CA ALA A 212 -14.94 9.29 4.93
C ALA A 212 -14.98 8.66 6.33
N ARG A 213 -13.89 8.76 7.09
CA ARG A 213 -13.84 8.34 8.50
C ARG A 213 -14.77 9.16 9.38
N LYS A 214 -14.70 10.49 9.28
CA LYS A 214 -15.49 11.42 10.10
C LYS A 214 -16.99 11.29 9.85
N GLU A 215 -17.37 11.02 8.60
CA GLU A 215 -18.76 10.80 8.19
C GLU A 215 -19.26 9.36 8.48
N GLY A 216 -18.41 8.49 9.04
CA GLY A 216 -18.80 7.13 9.42
C GLY A 216 -19.02 6.20 8.22
N ILE A 217 -18.37 6.47 7.09
CA ILE A 217 -18.40 5.65 5.88
C ILE A 217 -17.38 4.51 6.00
N VAL A 218 -16.22 4.80 6.59
CA VAL A 218 -15.13 3.85 6.80
C VAL A 218 -14.70 3.87 8.26
N GLU A 219 -14.59 2.69 8.87
CA GLU A 219 -13.85 2.49 10.10
C GLU A 219 -12.38 2.15 9.76
N GLU A 220 -11.46 3.08 10.02
CA GLU A 220 -10.03 2.83 9.81
C GLU A 220 -9.52 1.79 10.82
N ILE A 221 -8.93 0.71 10.30
CA ILE A 221 -8.24 -0.30 11.11
C ILE A 221 -6.77 0.09 11.28
N GLY A 222 -6.16 0.69 10.26
CA GLY A 222 -4.79 1.14 10.34
C GLY A 222 -4.28 1.76 9.05
N ASN A 223 -2.99 2.09 9.08
CA ASN A 223 -2.25 2.54 7.91
C ASN A 223 -0.88 1.84 7.86
N SER A 224 -0.23 1.95 6.72
CA SER A 224 1.10 1.42 6.47
C SER A 224 1.82 2.35 5.52
N TYR A 225 3.04 2.72 5.82
CA TYR A 225 3.77 3.71 5.05
C TYR A 225 5.22 3.30 4.93
N GLU A 226 5.96 4.01 4.07
CA GLU A 226 7.39 3.78 3.89
C GLU A 226 8.15 4.15 5.18
N ASP A 227 8.19 3.21 6.12
CA ASP A 227 8.73 3.26 7.50
C ASP A 227 10.27 3.29 7.54
N ALA A 228 10.87 4.00 6.58
CA ALA A 228 12.24 4.43 6.74
C ALA A 228 12.28 5.83 7.36
N PHE A 229 11.73 6.86 6.75
CA PHE A 229 12.13 8.23 7.09
C PHE A 229 11.05 9.08 7.74
N TYR A 230 9.92 8.50 8.14
CA TYR A 230 8.70 9.26 8.41
C TYR A 230 8.00 8.83 9.69
N ASP A 231 7.46 9.81 10.41
CA ASP A 231 6.81 9.62 11.70
C ASP A 231 5.33 9.19 11.59
N ASN A 232 4.72 9.38 10.42
CA ASN A 232 3.34 8.98 10.16
C ASN A 232 3.08 8.84 8.65
N ALA A 233 1.89 8.31 8.32
CA ALA A 233 1.46 8.14 6.94
C ALA A 233 1.44 9.47 6.17
N ARG A 234 0.97 10.58 6.75
CA ARG A 234 0.85 11.89 6.08
C ARG A 234 2.18 12.50 5.64
N THR A 235 3.24 12.24 6.39
CA THR A 235 4.57 12.78 6.05
C THR A 235 5.37 11.85 5.17
N ALA A 236 4.92 10.61 4.96
CA ALA A 236 5.64 9.62 4.16
C ALA A 236 5.63 9.94 2.66
N ARG A 237 6.64 9.43 1.93
CA ARG A 237 6.63 9.50 0.45
C ARG A 237 5.50 8.69 -0.15
N SER A 238 5.12 7.63 0.55
CA SER A 238 4.05 6.77 0.12
C SER A 238 3.47 6.02 1.30
N SER A 239 2.15 5.84 1.26
CA SER A 239 1.38 5.27 2.34
C SER A 239 0.10 4.63 1.82
N LEU A 240 -0.44 3.72 2.62
CA LEU A 240 -1.72 3.07 2.46
C LEU A 240 -2.51 3.31 3.74
N ALA A 241 -3.80 3.65 3.64
CA ALA A 241 -4.74 3.43 4.72
C ALA A 241 -5.62 2.22 4.41
N TYR A 242 -6.15 1.57 5.43
CA TYR A 242 -7.09 0.48 5.25
C TYR A 242 -8.10 0.42 6.40
N GLY A 243 -9.31 -0.02 6.05
CA GLY A 243 -10.45 -0.03 6.96
C GLY A 243 -11.60 -0.88 6.46
N ILE A 244 -12.71 -0.83 7.17
CA ILE A 244 -13.95 -1.54 6.81
C ILE A 244 -15.01 -0.51 6.44
N TYR A 245 -15.71 -0.73 5.33
CA TYR A 245 -16.92 0.01 5.03
C TYR A 245 -18.03 -0.31 6.02
N LEU A 246 -18.61 0.73 6.62
CA LEU A 246 -19.74 0.64 7.55
C LEU A 246 -21.07 0.57 6.82
#